data_AF-A0A7W5B607-F1
#
_entry.id   AF-A0A7W5B607-F1
#
_cell.length_a   1.000
_cell.length_b   1.000
_cell.length_c   1.000
_cell.angle_alpha   90.00
_cell.angle_beta   90.00
_cell.angle_gamma   90.00
#
_symmetry.space_group_name_H-M   'P 1'
#
loop_
_entity.id
_entity.type
_entity.pdbx_description
1 polymer ?
#
loop_
_entity_poly.entity_id
_entity_poly.type
_entity_poly.pdbx_seq_one_letter_code
_entity_poly.pdbx_strand_id
1 'polypeptide(L)' 'MNQYEKAKHEPDFSMVERIAKVLNVPESYFYAVDDEAAWLLVVFHRMATAERAKLLQTARELVEPE' A
#
# COMPACT_ATOMS: atom_id res chain seq x y z
N MET A 1 3.08 -3.01 -34.41
CA MET A 1 1.98 -2.09 -34.05
C MET A 1 1.46 -2.50 -32.68
N ASN A 2 1.39 -1.55 -31.75
CA ASN A 2 1.45 -1.73 -30.30
C ASN A 2 0.18 -2.36 -29.70
N GLN A 3 0.30 -3.37 -28.83
CA GLN A 3 -0.84 -3.92 -28.05
C GLN A 3 -1.08 -3.20 -26.71
N TYR A 4 -0.37 -2.12 -26.42
CA TYR A 4 -0.45 -1.40 -25.14
C TYR A 4 -1.59 -0.38 -25.06
N GLU A 5 -2.44 -0.24 -26.09
CA GLU A 5 -3.54 0.75 -26.13
C GLU A 5 -4.90 0.22 -25.64
N LYS A 6 -5.00 -1.06 -25.24
CA LYS A 6 -6.25 -1.59 -24.67
C LYS A 6 -6.07 -1.84 -23.19
N ALA A 7 -6.72 -1.01 -22.38
CA ALA A 7 -7.04 -1.21 -20.97
C ALA A 7 -7.89 -2.49 -20.73
N LYS A 8 -7.39 -3.65 -21.19
CA LYS A 8 -8.14 -4.91 -21.26
C LYS A 8 -7.55 -6.03 -20.40
N HIS A 9 -6.36 -5.85 -19.85
CA HIS A 9 -5.76 -6.79 -18.90
C HIS A 9 -5.30 -6.03 -17.67
N GLU A 10 -6.04 -6.19 -16.58
CA GLU A 10 -5.51 -5.88 -15.26
C GLU A 10 -4.29 -6.77 -15.01
N PRO A 11 -3.20 -6.23 -14.44
CA PRO A 11 -2.08 -7.06 -14.04
C PRO A 11 -2.58 -8.11 -13.05
N ASP A 12 -2.16 -9.36 -13.23
CA ASP A 12 -2.36 -10.35 -12.18
C ASP A 12 -1.61 -9.94 -10.90
N PHE A 13 -2.02 -10.49 -9.76
CA PHE A 13 -1.43 -10.14 -8.47
C PHE A 13 0.10 -10.37 -8.44
N SER A 14 0.60 -11.39 -9.12
CA SER A 14 2.04 -11.70 -9.17
C SER A 14 2.85 -10.62 -9.90
N MET A 15 2.26 -9.99 -10.91
CA MET A 15 2.82 -8.83 -11.57
C MET A 15 2.83 -7.63 -10.62
N VAL A 16 1.74 -7.40 -9.87
CA VAL A 16 1.66 -6.32 -8.89
C VAL A 16 2.70 -6.48 -7.79
N GLU A 17 2.90 -7.69 -7.25
CA GLU A 17 3.97 -7.99 -6.27
C GLU A 17 5.37 -7.63 -6.81
N ARG A 18 5.65 -7.97 -8.07
CA ARG A 18 6.92 -7.65 -8.72
C ARG A 18 7.15 -6.16 -8.85
N ILE A 19 6.12 -5.42 -9.25
CA ILE A 19 6.18 -3.96 -9.38
C ILE A 19 6.34 -3.33 -7.98
N ALA A 20 5.54 -3.76 -7.01
CA ALA A 20 5.59 -3.29 -5.62
C ALA A 20 6.98 -3.45 -5.00
N LYS A 21 7.62 -4.60 -5.23
CA LYS A 21 9.00 -4.87 -4.79
C LYS A 21 10.01 -3.90 -5.39
N VAL A 22 9.90 -3.59 -6.68
CA VAL A 22 10.81 -2.64 -7.36
C VAL A 22 10.61 -1.20 -6.83
N LEU A 23 9.38 -0.80 -6.56
CA LEU A 23 9.05 0.54 -6.06
C LEU A 23 9.22 0.68 -4.54
N ASN A 24 9.51 -0.41 -3.82
CA ASN A 24 9.59 -0.46 -2.37
C ASN A 24 8.34 0.14 -1.69
N VAL A 25 7.18 -0.38 -2.10
CA VAL A 25 5.84 -0.10 -1.55
C VAL A 25 5.13 -1.45 -1.34
N PRO A 26 4.10 -1.55 -0.49
CA PRO A 26 3.33 -2.78 -0.38
C PRO A 26 2.43 -2.95 -1.60
N GLU A 27 2.14 -4.18 -2.01
CA GLU A 27 1.27 -4.48 -3.15
C GLU A 27 -0.16 -3.96 -2.95
N SER A 28 -0.61 -3.85 -1.70
CA SER A 28 -1.89 -3.22 -1.34
C SER A 28 -2.00 -1.75 -1.75
N TYR A 29 -0.88 -1.04 -1.94
CA TYR A 29 -0.83 0.34 -2.43
C TYR A 29 -1.55 0.50 -3.77
N PHE A 30 -1.44 -0.48 -4.67
CA PHE A 30 -2.04 -0.42 -6.01
C PHE A 30 -3.56 -0.60 -6.01
N TYR A 31 -4.14 -0.99 -4.88
CA TYR A 31 -5.57 -1.23 -4.71
C TYR A 31 -6.25 -0.21 -3.78
N ALA A 32 -5.47 0.71 -3.19
CA ALA A 32 -6.01 1.78 -2.37
C ALA A 32 -6.58 2.90 -3.27
N VAL A 33 -7.86 3.20 -3.11
CA VAL A 33 -8.55 4.28 -3.84
C VAL A 33 -8.33 5.64 -3.18
N ASP A 34 -8.20 5.65 -1.86
CA ASP A 34 -7.98 6.86 -1.08
C ASP A 34 -6.48 7.16 -0.95
N ASP A 35 -6.08 8.38 -1.30
CA ASP A 35 -4.67 8.79 -1.33
C ASP A 35 -4.03 8.78 0.06
N GLU A 36 -4.80 9.15 1.10
CA GLU A 36 -4.30 9.17 2.48
C GLU A 36 -4.09 7.75 3.00
N ALA A 37 -5.03 6.85 2.73
CA ALA A 37 -4.90 5.42 3.04
C ALA A 37 -3.73 4.78 2.26
N ALA A 38 -3.58 5.10 0.98
CA ALA A 38 -2.46 4.64 0.17
C ALA A 38 -1.13 5.09 0.76
N TRP A 39 -1.06 6.35 1.22
CA TRP A 39 0.13 6.87 1.89
C TRP A 39 0.40 6.17 3.22
N LEU A 40 -0.64 5.89 4.03
CA LEU A 40 -0.49 5.13 5.28
C LEU A 40 0.10 3.74 5.03
N LEU A 41 -0.31 3.05 3.96
CA LEU A 41 0.27 1.77 3.56
C LEU A 41 1.77 1.88 3.26
N VAL A 42 2.18 2.90 2.51
CA VAL A 42 3.60 3.15 2.17
C VAL A 42 4.42 3.49 3.41
N VAL A 43 3.90 4.38 4.26
CA VAL A 43 4.55 4.77 5.52
C VAL A 43 4.72 3.55 6.40
N PHE A 44 3.66 2.79 6.65
CA PHE A 44 3.71 1.59 7.47
C PHE A 44 4.70 0.56 6.92
N HIS A 45 4.71 0.31 5.60
CA HIS A 45 5.65 -0.59 4.93
C HIS A 45 7.12 -0.25 5.17
N ARG A 46 7.45 1.05 5.24
CA ARG A 46 8.84 1.52 5.38
C ARG A 46 9.29 1.70 6.82
N MET A 47 8.39 1.65 7.79
CA MET A 47 8.71 1.82 9.20
C MET A 47 9.40 0.59 9.81
N ALA A 48 10.32 0.84 10.75
CA ALA A 48 10.86 -0.18 11.63
C ALA A 48 9.78 -0.76 12.54
N THR A 49 9.94 -2.01 12.97
CA THR A 49 8.94 -2.73 13.78
C THR A 49 8.53 -1.99 15.06
N ALA A 50 9.48 -1.33 15.74
CA ALA A 50 9.19 -0.55 16.95
C ALA A 50 8.26 0.66 16.67
N GLU A 51 8.53 1.39 15.59
CA GLU A 51 7.71 2.54 15.18
C GLU A 51 6.31 2.11 14.73
N ARG A 52 6.18 0.95 14.07
CA ARG A 52 4.88 0.40 13.67
C ARG A 52 3.99 0.12 14.89
N ALA A 53 4.56 -0.44 15.96
CA ALA A 53 3.81 -0.71 17.19
C ALA A 53 3.27 0.58 17.81
N LYS A 54 4.10 1.64 17.85
CA LYS A 54 3.70 2.96 18.33
C LYS A 54 2.58 3.57 17.48
N LEU A 55 2.70 3.52 16.16
CA LEU A 55 1.66 4.03 15.25
C LEU A 55 0.32 3.32 15.47
N LEU A 56 0.34 1.99 15.57
CA LEU A 56 -0.88 1.21 15.79
C LEU A 56 -1.53 1.52 17.14
N GLN A 57 -0.74 1.76 18.18
CA GLN A 57 -1.25 2.19 19.47
C GLN A 57 -1.95 3.55 19.36
N THR A 58 -1.29 4.57 18.81
CA THR A 58 -1.88 5.90 18.64
C THR A 58 -3.12 5.86 17.75
N ALA A 59 -3.11 5.07 16.67
CA ALA A 59 -4.27 4.91 15.80
C ALA A 59 -5.47 4.27 16.54
N ARG A 60 -5.23 3.30 17.45
CA ARG A 60 -6.29 2.72 18.29
C ARG A 60 -6.88 3.74 19.25
N GLU A 61 -6.04 4.52 19.93
CA GLU A 61 -6.48 5.57 20.86
C GLU A 61 -7.34 6.66 20.18
N LEU A 62 -7.11 6.93 18.89
CA LEU A 62 -7.91 7.88 18.11
C LEU A 62 -9.30 7.36 17.73
N VAL A 63 -9.48 6.04 17.63
CA VAL A 63 -10.73 5.40 17.20
C VAL A 63 -11.55 4.91 18.41
N GLU A 64 -10.87 4.51 19.48
CA GLU A 64 -11.45 4.03 20.74
C GLU A 64 -11.05 4.98 21.88
N PRO A 65 -11.57 6.21 21.93
CA PRO A 65 -11.39 7.05 23.11
C PRO A 65 -12.12 6.40 24.30
N GLU A 66 -11.45 6.31 25.46
CA GLU A 66 -12.06 5.81 26.71
C GLU A 66 -13.38 6.49 27.07
#